data_AF-A0A9Q6Z374-F1
#
_entry.id   AF-A0A9Q6Z374-F1
#
_cell.length_a   1.000
_cell.length_b   1.000
_cell.length_c   1.000
_cell.angle_alpha   90.00
_cell.angle_beta   90.00
_cell.angle_gamma   90.00
#
_symmetry.space_group_name_H-M   'P 1'
#
loop_
_entity.id
_entity.type
_entity.pdbx_description
1 polymer ?
#
loop_
_entity_poly.entity_id
_entity_poly.type
_entity_poly.pdbx_seq_one_letter_code
_entity_poly.pdbx_strand_id
1 'polypeptide(L)'
;MNNIPIGLADWFINRMEKIQLLNYTEGMEIPSNITEEWDRNIPLEGEDNPTYSAEPEYVEVAPLLKTQWGQGNGYNNYSPEFNCSGEFKKAPTGCVATAVAQVMKYYEFPNSYQWQIMPNRVFNSNSQEANEVSRLMRDIGTYVEMDYSCDESGAKTSKVVGVLKNIFGYASSVSSIDYNHDILASELKNNRPVILSGKHSKKKTGSWIFEKTTYGEGHAWVCDGFKETIYRTVHDYGTPYERIVSTPGGKFFHMNWGWSGIGNEADINNNGWFRYDNFEIREVFGNDGNNLNFQYKKQMIIGIKP
;
A
#
# COMPACT_ATOMS: atom_id res chain seq x y z
N MET A 1 44.15 -1.74 2.59
CA MET A 1 44.38 -2.25 1.22
C MET A 1 44.39 -3.78 1.18
N ASN A 2 43.35 -4.46 1.69
CA ASN A 2 43.39 -5.94 1.82
C ASN A 2 42.36 -6.70 0.95
N ASN A 3 41.73 -6.07 -0.05
CA ASN A 3 40.69 -6.71 -0.88
C ASN A 3 40.80 -6.34 -2.38
N ILE A 4 42.01 -6.15 -2.91
CA ILE A 4 42.18 -5.92 -4.36
C ILE A 4 42.47 -7.28 -5.02
N PRO A 5 41.67 -7.72 -6.01
CA PRO A 5 41.95 -8.92 -6.78
C PRO A 5 43.37 -8.90 -7.36
N ILE A 6 44.11 -10.00 -7.28
CA ILE A 6 45.55 -10.02 -7.56
C ILE A 6 45.89 -9.53 -8.98
N GLY A 7 45.05 -9.87 -9.98
CA GLY A 7 45.23 -9.39 -11.34
C GLY A 7 45.00 -7.88 -11.51
N LEU A 8 44.19 -7.27 -10.65
CA LEU A 8 43.99 -5.81 -10.62
C LEU A 8 45.16 -5.12 -9.90
N ALA A 9 45.70 -5.72 -8.83
CA ALA A 9 46.91 -5.25 -8.17
C ALA A 9 48.13 -5.31 -9.10
N ASP A 10 48.30 -6.40 -9.85
CA ASP A 10 49.35 -6.55 -10.85
C ASP A 10 49.20 -5.54 -12.00
N TRP A 11 47.97 -5.27 -12.43
CA TRP A 11 47.69 -4.24 -13.42
C TRP A 11 48.09 -2.84 -12.93
N PHE A 12 47.78 -2.51 -11.66
CA PHE A 12 48.19 -1.25 -11.03
C PHE A 12 49.71 -1.12 -10.93
N ILE A 13 50.38 -2.17 -10.44
CA ILE A 13 51.85 -2.20 -10.30
C ILE A 13 52.51 -2.03 -11.68
N ASN A 14 52.05 -2.76 -12.71
CA ASN A 14 52.58 -2.64 -14.07
C ASN A 14 52.40 -1.23 -14.65
N ARG A 15 51.26 -0.58 -14.36
CA ARG A 15 50.99 0.78 -14.83
C ARG A 15 51.84 1.81 -14.10
N MET A 16 52.01 1.65 -12.79
CA MET A 16 52.91 2.49 -11.98
C MET A 16 54.36 2.39 -12.45
N GLU A 17 54.87 1.18 -12.68
CA GLU A 17 56.22 0.97 -13.20
C GLU A 17 56.41 1.60 -14.58
N LYS A 18 55.42 1.47 -15.48
CA LYS A 18 55.46 2.13 -16.80
C LYS A 18 55.44 3.66 -16.69
N ILE A 19 54.67 4.23 -15.77
CA ILE A 19 54.63 5.68 -15.52
C ILE A 19 55.97 6.18 -14.95
N GLN A 20 56.58 5.43 -14.03
CA GLN A 20 57.91 5.74 -13.49
C GLN A 20 59.00 5.64 -14.55
N LEU A 21 58.92 4.65 -15.45
CA LEU A 21 59.84 4.49 -16.59
C LEU A 21 59.73 5.66 -17.58
N LEU A 22 58.50 6.09 -17.88
CA LEU A 22 58.23 7.26 -18.74
C LEU A 22 58.75 8.56 -18.12
N ASN A 23 58.65 8.73 -16.80
CA ASN A 23 59.24 9.87 -16.08
C ASN A 23 60.78 9.90 -16.11
N TYR A 24 61.44 8.75 -16.29
CA TYR A 24 62.91 8.67 -16.25
C TYR A 24 63.57 8.83 -17.62
N THR A 25 62.82 8.70 -18.74
CA THR A 25 63.45 8.56 -20.07
C THR A 25 63.26 9.71 -21.05
N GLU A 26 62.21 10.53 -21.03
CA GLU A 26 62.12 11.65 -21.98
C GLU A 26 61.36 12.85 -21.37
N GLY A 27 61.82 14.06 -21.67
CA GLY A 27 61.20 15.34 -21.29
C GLY A 27 59.86 15.59 -21.99
N MET A 28 58.90 14.70 -21.79
CA MET A 28 57.51 14.90 -22.18
C MET A 28 56.81 15.81 -21.17
N GLU A 29 56.40 16.99 -21.62
CA GLU A 29 55.45 17.81 -20.89
C GLU A 29 54.07 17.13 -20.91
N ILE A 30 53.47 16.98 -19.73
CA ILE A 30 52.11 16.48 -19.59
C ILE A 30 51.17 17.51 -20.26
N PRO A 31 50.35 17.12 -21.25
CA PRO A 31 49.40 18.03 -21.88
C PRO A 31 48.49 18.68 -20.84
N SER A 32 48.31 19.99 -20.92
CA SER A 32 47.58 20.77 -19.91
C SER A 32 46.15 20.26 -19.67
N ASN A 33 45.50 19.71 -20.69
CA ASN A 33 44.17 19.12 -20.57
C ASN A 33 44.14 17.85 -19.70
N ILE A 34 45.23 17.06 -19.69
CA ILE A 34 45.36 15.87 -18.83
C ILE A 34 45.63 16.31 -17.38
N THR A 35 46.45 17.35 -17.18
CA THR A 35 46.68 17.95 -15.86
C THR A 35 45.38 18.52 -15.28
N GLU A 36 44.60 19.26 -16.07
CA GLU A 36 43.30 19.81 -15.66
C GLU A 36 42.24 18.73 -15.37
N GLU A 37 42.31 17.59 -16.06
CA GLU A 37 41.40 16.46 -15.82
C GLU A 37 41.86 15.65 -14.59
N TRP A 38 43.17 15.52 -14.36
CA TRP A 38 43.73 14.94 -13.14
C TRP A 38 43.41 15.80 -11.91
N ASP A 39 43.65 17.11 -11.95
CA ASP A 39 43.36 18.04 -10.85
C ASP A 39 41.86 18.10 -10.52
N ARG A 40 40.98 17.85 -11.51
CA ARG A 40 39.53 17.69 -11.28
C ARG A 40 39.16 16.41 -10.56
N ASN A 41 39.97 15.37 -10.68
CA ASN A 41 39.68 14.03 -10.18
C ASN A 41 40.54 13.63 -8.98
N ILE A 42 41.49 14.47 -8.54
CA ILE A 42 42.17 14.33 -7.25
C ILE A 42 41.14 14.60 -6.14
N PRO A 43 40.80 13.61 -5.29
CA PRO A 43 40.11 13.90 -4.05
C PRO A 43 41.03 14.81 -3.23
N LEU A 44 40.55 15.96 -2.79
CA LEU A 44 41.33 16.84 -1.91
C LEU A 44 41.75 16.03 -0.69
N GLU A 45 43.05 15.76 -0.54
CA GLU A 45 43.57 15.15 0.67
C GLU A 45 43.38 16.12 1.83
N GLY A 46 42.49 15.78 2.77
CA GLY A 46 42.61 16.28 4.13
C GLY A 46 41.36 16.80 4.85
N GLU A 47 40.20 16.90 4.23
CA GLU A 47 38.94 17.18 4.93
C GLU A 47 37.81 16.38 4.27
N ASP A 48 37.01 15.63 5.04
CA ASP A 48 35.77 15.06 4.53
C ASP A 48 34.96 16.20 3.89
N ASN A 49 34.67 16.11 2.58
CA ASN A 49 33.86 17.12 1.91
C ASN A 49 32.58 17.39 2.72
N PRO A 50 32.19 18.68 2.94
CA PRO A 50 31.10 19.01 3.84
C PRO A 50 29.83 18.30 3.37
N THR A 51 29.41 17.32 4.17
CA THR A 51 28.19 16.57 3.96
C THR A 51 27.14 17.14 4.89
N TYR A 52 26.06 17.67 4.32
CA TYR A 52 24.97 18.28 5.06
C TYR A 52 23.72 17.41 4.94
N SER A 53 23.18 16.97 6.09
CA SER A 53 21.83 16.39 6.12
C SER A 53 20.83 17.53 6.08
N ALA A 54 20.12 17.65 4.97
CA ALA A 54 19.00 18.58 4.87
C ALA A 54 17.82 18.09 5.73
N GLU A 55 16.90 19.01 6.03
CA GLU A 55 15.64 18.66 6.66
C GLU A 55 14.90 17.61 5.80
N PRO A 56 14.30 16.58 6.43
CA PRO A 56 13.58 15.55 5.70
C PRO A 56 12.37 16.16 4.98
N GLU A 57 12.14 15.71 3.75
CA GLU A 57 10.93 16.01 3.01
C GLU A 57 9.84 14.99 3.37
N TYR A 58 8.60 15.47 3.46
CA TYR A 58 7.44 14.64 3.73
C TYR A 58 6.48 14.71 2.55
N VAL A 59 6.23 13.55 1.93
CA VAL A 59 5.18 13.41 0.93
C VAL A 59 3.98 12.80 1.62
N GLU A 60 2.85 13.51 1.65
CA GLU A 60 1.63 13.05 2.31
C GLU A 60 0.39 13.21 1.43
N VAL A 61 -0.43 12.17 1.43
CA VAL A 61 -1.82 12.15 0.99
C VAL A 61 -2.63 11.74 2.22
N ALA A 62 -3.35 12.71 2.79
CA ALA A 62 -4.26 12.44 3.90
C ALA A 62 -5.34 11.42 3.50
N PRO A 63 -5.97 10.72 4.46
CA PRO A 63 -7.04 9.76 4.18
C PRO A 63 -8.12 10.36 3.26
N LEU A 64 -8.31 9.75 2.10
CA LEU A 64 -9.24 10.19 1.06
C LEU A 64 -10.69 9.86 1.44
N LEU A 65 -10.92 8.72 2.11
CA LEU A 65 -12.25 8.33 2.53
C LEU A 65 -12.65 9.12 3.78
N LYS A 66 -13.89 9.61 3.77
CA LYS A 66 -14.55 10.14 4.98
C LYS A 66 -15.39 9.09 5.68
N THR A 67 -15.76 8.02 4.97
CA THR A 67 -16.63 6.97 5.49
C THR A 67 -15.92 6.13 6.54
N GLN A 68 -16.67 5.74 7.56
CA GLN A 68 -16.31 4.77 8.58
C GLN A 68 -17.46 3.76 8.63
N TRP A 69 -17.59 2.97 7.56
CA TRP A 69 -18.66 1.98 7.43
C TRP A 69 -18.21 0.61 7.92
N GLY A 70 -19.18 -0.22 8.28
CA GLY A 70 -18.97 -1.60 8.66
C GLY A 70 -19.93 -2.55 7.97
N GLN A 71 -20.07 -3.74 8.55
CA GLN A 71 -20.80 -4.84 7.93
C GLN A 71 -22.08 -5.23 8.66
N GLY A 72 -22.25 -4.75 9.89
CA GLY A 72 -23.34 -5.16 10.78
C GLY A 72 -24.58 -4.28 10.68
N ASN A 73 -25.30 -4.16 11.80
CA ASN A 73 -26.54 -3.40 11.94
C ASN A 73 -26.42 -1.99 11.33
N GLY A 74 -27.46 -1.53 10.63
CA GLY A 74 -27.48 -0.25 9.91
C GLY A 74 -26.76 -0.26 8.55
N TYR A 75 -25.89 -1.24 8.29
CA TYR A 75 -25.25 -1.47 6.99
C TYR A 75 -25.83 -2.71 6.27
N ASN A 76 -26.39 -3.67 7.02
CA ASN A 76 -26.91 -4.93 6.50
C ASN A 76 -28.45 -5.04 6.53
N ASN A 77 -29.18 -3.92 6.50
CA ASN A 77 -30.64 -3.96 6.65
C ASN A 77 -31.36 -4.79 5.57
N TYR A 78 -30.75 -4.93 4.39
CA TYR A 78 -31.27 -5.73 3.28
C TYR A 78 -30.44 -6.99 2.97
N SER A 79 -29.54 -7.39 3.88
CA SER A 79 -28.89 -8.70 3.80
C SER A 79 -29.88 -9.81 4.16
N PRO A 80 -29.66 -11.06 3.70
CA PRO A 80 -30.54 -12.18 4.03
C PRO A 80 -30.61 -12.46 5.54
N GLU A 81 -31.78 -12.92 5.99
CA GLU A 81 -31.98 -13.37 7.37
C GLU A 81 -31.50 -14.81 7.54
N PHE A 82 -30.71 -15.07 8.59
CA PHE A 82 -30.14 -16.39 8.89
C PHE A 82 -30.34 -16.82 10.35
N ASN A 83 -31.14 -16.10 11.15
CA ASN A 83 -31.26 -16.33 12.60
C ASN A 83 -29.89 -16.46 13.29
N CYS A 84 -28.97 -15.56 12.94
CA CYS A 84 -27.64 -15.54 13.54
C CYS A 84 -27.72 -15.31 15.06
N SER A 85 -26.71 -15.77 15.78
CA SER A 85 -26.66 -15.66 17.24
C SER A 85 -26.64 -14.20 17.71
N GLY A 86 -27.32 -13.92 18.83
CA GLY A 86 -27.41 -12.57 19.42
C GLY A 86 -28.59 -11.73 18.90
N GLU A 87 -28.46 -10.40 18.95
CA GLU A 87 -29.48 -9.46 18.44
C GLU A 87 -29.50 -9.36 16.90
N PHE A 88 -28.51 -9.95 16.23
CA PHE A 88 -28.30 -9.84 14.80
C PHE A 88 -29.02 -10.97 14.05
N LYS A 89 -30.16 -10.67 13.42
CA LYS A 89 -30.92 -11.67 12.63
C LYS A 89 -30.41 -11.87 11.19
N LYS A 90 -29.54 -10.96 10.72
CA LYS A 90 -29.12 -10.84 9.31
C LYS A 90 -27.63 -11.08 9.16
N ALA A 91 -27.24 -11.67 8.04
CA ALA A 91 -25.83 -11.84 7.69
C ALA A 91 -25.14 -10.47 7.53
N PRO A 92 -23.83 -10.36 7.85
CA PRO A 92 -23.05 -9.18 7.53
C PRO A 92 -23.05 -8.89 6.02
N THR A 93 -22.80 -7.65 5.63
CA THR A 93 -22.72 -7.26 4.20
C THR A 93 -21.58 -7.95 3.45
N GLY A 94 -20.51 -8.32 4.17
CA GLY A 94 -19.26 -8.83 3.62
C GLY A 94 -18.21 -7.75 3.40
N CYS A 95 -16.95 -8.10 3.64
CA CYS A 95 -15.81 -7.18 3.58
C CYS A 95 -15.62 -6.60 2.17
N VAL A 96 -15.83 -7.42 1.14
CA VAL A 96 -15.75 -7.01 -0.27
C VAL A 96 -16.80 -5.96 -0.59
N ALA A 97 -18.07 -6.18 -0.20
CA ALA A 97 -19.14 -5.22 -0.44
C ALA A 97 -18.87 -3.90 0.28
N THR A 98 -18.40 -3.97 1.52
CA THR A 98 -18.09 -2.80 2.34
C THR A 98 -16.93 -1.97 1.77
N ALA A 99 -15.84 -2.62 1.35
CA ALA A 99 -14.72 -1.92 0.74
C ALA A 99 -15.12 -1.23 -0.58
N VAL A 100 -15.87 -1.92 -1.44
CA VAL A 100 -16.39 -1.36 -2.70
C VAL A 100 -17.33 -0.18 -2.43
N ALA A 101 -18.27 -0.32 -1.50
CA ALA A 101 -19.24 0.71 -1.18
C ALA A 101 -18.58 2.00 -0.68
N GLN A 102 -17.54 1.89 0.17
CA GLN A 102 -16.80 3.05 0.66
C GLN A 102 -16.07 3.79 -0.48
N VAL A 103 -15.45 3.06 -1.42
CA VAL A 103 -14.84 3.66 -2.62
C VAL A 103 -15.90 4.28 -3.55
N MET A 104 -17.07 3.65 -3.70
CA MET A 104 -18.16 4.23 -4.50
C MET A 104 -18.70 5.52 -3.88
N LYS A 105 -18.82 5.57 -2.55
CA LYS A 105 -19.21 6.78 -1.82
C LYS A 105 -18.18 7.89 -1.92
N TYR A 106 -16.88 7.58 -1.99
CA TYR A 106 -15.84 8.58 -2.26
C TYR A 106 -16.07 9.29 -3.60
N TYR A 107 -16.44 8.54 -4.63
CA TYR A 107 -16.72 9.09 -5.96
C TYR A 107 -18.15 9.62 -6.15
N GLU A 108 -19.07 9.26 -5.25
CA GLU A 108 -20.51 9.51 -5.40
C GLU A 108 -21.03 9.10 -6.79
N PHE A 109 -20.66 7.87 -7.21
CA PHE A 109 -20.96 7.33 -8.53
C PHE A 109 -21.35 5.85 -8.45
N PRO A 110 -22.36 5.38 -9.23
CA PRO A 110 -23.15 6.10 -10.25
C PRO A 110 -24.35 6.89 -9.69
N ASN A 111 -25.02 7.69 -10.52
CA ASN A 111 -26.16 8.55 -10.14
C ASN A 111 -27.44 7.79 -9.72
N SER A 112 -27.43 6.46 -9.72
CA SER A 112 -28.57 5.62 -9.31
C SER A 112 -28.73 5.49 -7.78
N TYR A 113 -27.85 6.13 -7.00
CA TYR A 113 -27.88 6.16 -5.54
C TYR A 113 -28.04 7.58 -5.00
N GLN A 114 -28.67 7.71 -3.84
CA GLN A 114 -28.86 8.99 -3.17
C GLN A 114 -27.64 9.31 -2.30
N TRP A 115 -26.50 9.60 -2.94
CA TRP A 115 -25.22 9.81 -2.25
C TRP A 115 -25.31 10.85 -1.13
N GLN A 116 -26.06 11.93 -1.34
CA GLN A 116 -26.13 13.05 -0.40
C GLN A 116 -26.76 12.69 0.95
N ILE A 117 -27.60 11.65 1.01
CA ILE A 117 -28.19 11.18 2.27
C ILE A 117 -27.34 10.09 2.94
N MET A 118 -26.37 9.49 2.24
CA MET A 118 -25.50 8.48 2.83
C MET A 118 -24.46 9.15 3.74
N PRO A 119 -24.48 8.90 5.06
CA PRO A 119 -23.61 9.59 6.00
C PRO A 119 -22.25 8.92 6.01
N ASN A 120 -21.23 9.65 6.45
CA ASN A 120 -19.90 9.08 6.68
C ASN A 120 -19.91 8.01 7.78
N ARG A 121 -20.86 8.09 8.73
CA ARG A 121 -21.13 7.06 9.73
C ARG A 121 -22.63 6.96 9.97
N VAL A 122 -23.15 5.75 10.08
CA VAL A 122 -24.58 5.52 10.40
C VAL A 122 -24.78 5.66 11.91
N PHE A 123 -25.77 6.43 12.34
CA PHE A 123 -26.08 6.63 13.77
C PHE A 123 -27.38 5.94 14.21
N ASN A 124 -28.35 5.83 13.31
CA ASN A 124 -29.63 5.18 13.56
C ASN A 124 -29.86 4.13 12.48
N SER A 125 -29.84 2.85 12.86
CA SER A 125 -29.98 1.75 11.90
C SER A 125 -31.36 1.71 11.21
N ASN A 126 -32.38 2.36 11.76
CA ASN A 126 -33.73 2.40 11.18
C ASN A 126 -33.97 3.60 10.26
N SER A 127 -32.96 4.46 10.05
CA SER A 127 -33.13 5.68 9.29
C SER A 127 -33.11 5.46 7.77
N GLN A 128 -33.60 6.45 7.00
CA GLN A 128 -33.56 6.40 5.54
C GLN A 128 -32.11 6.33 5.02
N GLU A 129 -31.21 7.04 5.70
CA GLU A 129 -29.78 7.07 5.44
C GLU A 129 -29.14 5.68 5.58
N ALA A 130 -29.44 4.97 6.68
CA ALA A 130 -28.97 3.60 6.90
C ALA A 130 -29.51 2.64 5.83
N ASN A 131 -30.78 2.80 5.45
CA ASN A 131 -31.39 2.00 4.39
C ASN A 131 -30.73 2.24 3.03
N GLU A 132 -30.37 3.48 2.68
CA GLU A 132 -29.70 3.76 1.41
C GLU A 132 -28.27 3.20 1.37
N VAL A 133 -27.52 3.28 2.48
CA VAL A 133 -26.21 2.59 2.60
C VAL A 133 -26.39 1.07 2.49
N SER A 134 -27.39 0.52 3.18
CA SER A 134 -27.70 -0.92 3.11
C SER A 134 -28.14 -1.36 1.71
N ARG A 135 -28.81 -0.50 0.94
CA ARG A 135 -29.21 -0.76 -0.45
C ARG A 135 -27.99 -0.91 -1.35
N LEU A 136 -27.04 0.03 -1.23
CA LEU A 136 -25.77 -0.03 -1.93
C LEU A 136 -25.00 -1.32 -1.59
N MET A 137 -24.87 -1.64 -0.30
CA MET A 137 -24.18 -2.84 0.18
C MET A 137 -24.80 -4.12 -0.38
N ARG A 138 -26.14 -4.22 -0.33
CA ARG A 138 -26.89 -5.34 -0.91
C ARG A 138 -26.63 -5.48 -2.39
N ASP A 139 -26.76 -4.39 -3.16
CA ASP A 139 -26.61 -4.43 -4.63
C ASP A 139 -25.20 -4.91 -5.00
N ILE A 140 -24.17 -4.37 -4.36
CA ILE A 140 -22.79 -4.84 -4.55
C ILE A 140 -22.68 -6.32 -4.20
N GLY A 141 -23.20 -6.73 -3.03
CA GLY A 141 -23.21 -8.12 -2.58
C GLY A 141 -23.87 -9.07 -3.59
N THR A 142 -25.00 -8.67 -4.18
CA THR A 142 -25.65 -9.42 -5.27
C THR A 142 -24.75 -9.55 -6.48
N TYR A 143 -24.14 -8.46 -6.96
CA TYR A 143 -23.33 -8.47 -8.18
C TYR A 143 -21.99 -9.19 -8.03
N VAL A 144 -21.41 -9.21 -6.83
CA VAL A 144 -20.20 -10.02 -6.55
C VAL A 144 -20.54 -11.47 -6.21
N GLU A 145 -21.83 -11.85 -6.23
CA GLU A 145 -22.35 -13.16 -5.82
C GLU A 145 -21.83 -13.56 -4.44
N MET A 146 -22.12 -12.70 -3.46
CA MET A 146 -21.73 -12.88 -2.07
C MET A 146 -22.28 -14.19 -1.51
N ASP A 147 -21.40 -14.98 -0.89
CA ASP A 147 -21.78 -16.14 -0.08
C ASP A 147 -22.06 -15.64 1.34
N TYR A 148 -23.34 -15.49 1.68
CA TYR A 148 -23.77 -14.96 2.96
C TYR A 148 -23.84 -16.07 4.02
N SER A 149 -23.23 -15.81 5.18
CA SER A 149 -23.35 -16.65 6.37
C SER A 149 -23.37 -15.79 7.63
N CYS A 150 -23.72 -16.37 8.78
CA CYS A 150 -23.79 -15.64 10.04
C CYS A 150 -22.45 -15.15 10.55
N ASP A 151 -21.37 -15.90 10.30
CA ASP A 151 -20.06 -15.62 10.88
C ASP A 151 -19.21 -14.75 9.93
N GLU A 152 -19.25 -15.05 8.63
CA GLU A 152 -18.48 -14.35 7.61
C GLU A 152 -19.22 -14.39 6.27
N SER A 153 -19.42 -13.22 5.65
CA SER A 153 -19.93 -13.15 4.28
C SER A 153 -18.80 -12.83 3.32
N GLY A 154 -18.60 -13.70 2.32
CA GLY A 154 -17.41 -13.70 1.48
C GLY A 154 -17.70 -13.66 -0.02
N ALA A 155 -16.87 -12.94 -0.77
CA ALA A 155 -16.89 -12.93 -2.22
C ALA A 155 -15.47 -12.93 -2.79
N LYS A 156 -15.33 -13.31 -4.07
CA LYS A 156 -14.04 -13.23 -4.76
C LYS A 156 -13.78 -11.80 -5.21
N THR A 157 -12.70 -11.18 -4.72
CA THR A 157 -12.24 -9.84 -5.13
C THR A 157 -12.06 -9.71 -6.65
N SER A 158 -11.74 -10.81 -7.35
CA SER A 158 -11.61 -10.81 -8.80
C SER A 158 -12.90 -10.45 -9.56
N LYS A 159 -14.09 -10.64 -8.96
CA LYS A 159 -15.37 -10.24 -9.57
C LYS A 159 -15.60 -8.74 -9.56
N VAL A 160 -15.01 -8.04 -8.58
CA VAL A 160 -15.21 -6.59 -8.39
C VAL A 160 -14.81 -5.79 -9.63
N VAL A 161 -13.75 -6.18 -10.35
CA VAL A 161 -13.34 -5.50 -11.59
C VAL A 161 -14.45 -5.51 -12.63
N GLY A 162 -15.07 -6.66 -12.86
CA GLY A 162 -16.17 -6.80 -13.81
C GLY A 162 -17.41 -6.05 -13.37
N VAL A 163 -17.72 -6.09 -12.07
CA VAL A 163 -18.87 -5.38 -11.47
C VAL A 163 -18.71 -3.86 -11.60
N LEU A 164 -17.56 -3.31 -11.20
CA LEU A 164 -17.31 -1.87 -11.31
C LEU A 164 -17.42 -1.39 -12.76
N LYS A 165 -16.80 -2.10 -13.71
CA LYS A 165 -16.82 -1.72 -15.14
C LYS A 165 -18.19 -1.88 -15.78
N ASN A 166 -18.75 -3.09 -15.70
CA ASN A 166 -19.85 -3.49 -16.56
C ASN A 166 -21.22 -3.21 -15.95
N ILE A 167 -21.30 -3.10 -14.62
CA ILE A 167 -22.56 -2.88 -13.89
C ILE A 167 -22.64 -1.44 -13.39
N PHE A 168 -21.59 -0.96 -12.72
CA PHE A 168 -21.59 0.39 -12.16
C PHE A 168 -21.04 1.47 -13.10
N GLY A 169 -20.42 1.09 -14.22
CA GLY A 169 -19.99 2.01 -15.27
C GLY A 169 -18.67 2.75 -15.00
N TYR A 170 -17.81 2.21 -14.13
CA TYR A 170 -16.47 2.77 -13.87
C TYR A 170 -15.54 2.59 -15.08
N ALA A 171 -14.49 3.42 -15.12
CA ALA A 171 -13.51 3.44 -16.19
C ALA A 171 -12.87 2.07 -16.51
N SER A 172 -12.52 1.87 -17.79
CA SER A 172 -11.84 0.67 -18.27
C SER A 172 -10.46 0.43 -17.64
N SER A 173 -9.87 1.45 -16.98
CA SER A 173 -8.63 1.37 -16.21
C SER A 173 -8.72 0.50 -14.95
N VAL A 174 -9.94 0.21 -14.46
CA VAL A 174 -10.10 -0.67 -13.29
C VAL A 174 -9.42 -2.01 -13.54
N SER A 175 -8.51 -2.43 -12.68
CA SER A 175 -7.80 -3.69 -12.86
C SER A 175 -7.41 -4.31 -11.53
N SER A 176 -7.35 -5.64 -11.49
CA SER A 176 -6.88 -6.40 -10.35
C SER A 176 -5.45 -6.86 -10.62
N ILE A 177 -4.54 -6.53 -9.72
CA ILE A 177 -3.12 -6.92 -9.79
C ILE A 177 -2.63 -7.41 -8.43
N ASP A 178 -1.48 -8.08 -8.43
CA ASP A 178 -0.79 -8.44 -7.19
C ASP A 178 -0.33 -7.16 -6.46
N TYR A 179 -0.26 -7.23 -5.14
CA TYR A 179 0.13 -6.08 -4.32
C TYR A 179 1.52 -5.53 -4.70
N ASN A 180 1.56 -4.24 -5.00
CA ASN A 180 2.78 -3.49 -5.26
C ASN A 180 2.67 -2.12 -4.57
N HIS A 181 3.53 -1.87 -3.59
CA HIS A 181 3.45 -0.64 -2.78
C HIS A 181 3.76 0.64 -3.58
N ASP A 182 4.54 0.57 -4.66
CA ASP A 182 4.86 1.76 -5.44
C ASP A 182 3.71 2.15 -6.37
N ILE A 183 3.03 1.16 -6.96
CA ILE A 183 1.79 1.41 -7.71
C ILE A 183 0.69 1.89 -6.75
N LEU A 184 0.57 1.31 -5.56
CA LEU A 184 -0.37 1.77 -4.53
C LEU A 184 -0.13 3.23 -4.16
N ALA A 185 1.12 3.61 -3.89
CA ALA A 185 1.48 5.00 -3.63
C ALA A 185 1.16 5.92 -4.81
N SER A 186 1.37 5.46 -6.05
CA SER A 186 1.02 6.21 -7.26
C SER A 186 -0.49 6.44 -7.39
N GLU A 187 -1.33 5.43 -7.14
CA GLU A 187 -2.80 5.57 -7.16
C GLU A 187 -3.26 6.62 -6.13
N LEU A 188 -2.74 6.55 -4.91
CA LEU A 188 -3.09 7.47 -3.83
C LEU A 188 -2.65 8.91 -4.12
N LYS A 189 -1.44 9.10 -4.67
CA LYS A 189 -0.95 10.42 -5.14
C LYS A 189 -1.82 10.99 -6.26
N ASN A 190 -2.59 10.16 -6.96
CA ASN A 190 -3.57 10.58 -7.95
C ASN A 190 -5.01 10.65 -7.39
N ASN A 191 -5.19 10.70 -6.07
CA ASN A 191 -6.49 10.72 -5.40
C ASN A 191 -7.39 9.53 -5.76
N ARG A 192 -6.80 8.35 -5.97
CA ARG A 192 -7.55 7.12 -6.24
C ARG A 192 -7.39 6.16 -5.05
N PRO A 193 -8.41 5.99 -4.19
CA PRO A 193 -8.37 4.96 -3.16
C PRO A 193 -8.35 3.57 -3.80
N VAL A 194 -7.63 2.65 -3.16
CA VAL A 194 -7.37 1.31 -3.70
C VAL A 194 -8.05 0.27 -2.81
N ILE A 195 -8.78 -0.66 -3.43
CA ILE A 195 -9.35 -1.81 -2.69
C ILE A 195 -8.25 -2.86 -2.59
N LEU A 196 -7.89 -3.22 -1.36
CA LEU A 196 -6.93 -4.27 -1.06
C LEU A 196 -7.65 -5.54 -0.60
N SER A 197 -7.01 -6.68 -0.80
CA SER A 197 -7.41 -7.93 -0.15
C SER A 197 -6.20 -8.81 0.14
N GLY A 198 -6.35 -9.72 1.10
CA GLY A 198 -5.28 -10.61 1.54
C GLY A 198 -5.80 -11.75 2.40
N LYS A 199 -4.87 -12.60 2.86
CA LYS A 199 -5.12 -13.76 3.71
C LYS A 199 -4.24 -13.69 4.95
N HIS A 200 -4.80 -14.00 6.12
CA HIS A 200 -4.08 -13.97 7.38
C HIS A 200 -3.24 -15.22 7.61
N SER A 201 -3.85 -16.41 7.45
CA SER A 201 -3.20 -17.66 7.82
C SER A 201 -2.66 -18.43 6.61
N LYS A 202 -1.57 -19.16 6.84
CA LYS A 202 -0.95 -20.09 5.88
C LYS A 202 -0.71 -21.42 6.59
N LYS A 203 -1.28 -22.51 6.07
CA LYS A 203 -1.10 -23.87 6.62
C LYS A 203 -0.42 -24.74 5.57
N LYS A 204 0.63 -25.46 5.98
CA LYS A 204 1.27 -26.51 5.19
C LYS A 204 0.81 -27.86 5.71
N THR A 205 0.32 -28.71 4.83
CA THR A 205 -0.15 -30.06 5.17
C THR A 205 0.45 -31.07 4.20
N GLY A 206 0.56 -32.33 4.62
CA GLY A 206 1.16 -33.41 3.81
C GLY A 206 2.60 -33.74 4.19
N SER A 207 3.13 -34.81 3.61
CA SER A 207 4.53 -35.23 3.78
C SER A 207 5.44 -34.43 2.85
N TRP A 208 6.77 -34.47 3.06
CA TRP A 208 7.76 -33.70 2.29
C TRP A 208 7.69 -33.90 0.76
N ILE A 209 7.11 -35.02 0.30
CA ILE A 209 6.93 -35.36 -1.12
C ILE A 209 5.59 -34.81 -1.68
N PHE A 210 4.61 -34.50 -0.83
CA PHE A 210 3.26 -34.05 -1.21
C PHE A 210 2.80 -32.88 -0.33
N GLU A 211 3.66 -31.88 -0.13
CA GLU A 211 3.33 -30.71 0.66
C GLU A 211 2.30 -29.84 -0.07
N LYS A 212 1.15 -29.62 0.56
CA LYS A 212 0.10 -28.71 0.11
C LYS A 212 0.09 -27.48 1.01
N THR A 213 0.13 -26.30 0.41
CA THR A 213 -0.06 -25.04 1.13
C THR A 213 -1.47 -24.52 0.91
N THR A 214 -2.20 -24.27 2.00
CA THR A 214 -3.50 -23.60 2.01
C THR A 214 -3.40 -22.24 2.71
N TYR A 215 -4.28 -21.32 2.33
CA TYR A 215 -4.36 -19.97 2.90
C TYR A 215 -5.80 -19.72 3.37
N GLY A 216 -5.96 -19.13 4.55
CA GLY A 216 -7.26 -18.93 5.21
C GLY A 216 -7.45 -17.49 5.70
N GLU A 217 -8.64 -17.21 6.25
CA GLU A 217 -8.99 -15.95 6.92
C GLU A 217 -8.72 -14.74 6.02
N GLY A 218 -9.57 -14.63 4.99
CA GLY A 218 -9.43 -13.57 4.00
C GLY A 218 -10.15 -12.32 4.40
N HIS A 219 -9.62 -11.19 3.94
CA HIS A 219 -10.27 -9.91 4.16
C HIS A 219 -10.06 -8.98 2.97
N ALA A 220 -10.97 -8.04 2.82
CA ALA A 220 -10.90 -6.95 1.86
C ALA A 220 -11.13 -5.62 2.58
N TRP A 221 -10.33 -4.61 2.23
CA TRP A 221 -10.33 -3.30 2.88
C TRP A 221 -9.94 -2.22 1.88
N VAL A 222 -9.97 -0.96 2.29
CA VAL A 222 -9.55 0.16 1.44
C VAL A 222 -8.25 0.74 1.97
N CYS A 223 -7.31 1.02 1.07
CA CYS A 223 -6.17 1.88 1.33
C CYS A 223 -6.46 3.24 0.69
N ASP A 224 -6.37 4.30 1.50
CA ASP A 224 -6.85 5.62 1.11
C ASP A 224 -5.95 6.77 1.57
N GLY A 225 -4.76 6.50 2.09
CA GLY A 225 -3.81 7.55 2.43
C GLY A 225 -2.38 7.04 2.32
N PHE A 226 -1.45 7.95 2.10
CA PHE A 226 -0.04 7.65 1.88
C PHE A 226 0.83 8.67 2.60
N LYS A 227 1.87 8.23 3.29
CA LYS A 227 2.93 9.14 3.74
C LYS A 227 4.29 8.49 3.63
N GLU A 228 5.27 9.26 3.16
CA GLU A 228 6.65 8.85 3.03
C GLU A 228 7.58 9.98 3.46
N THR A 229 8.56 9.63 4.30
CA THR A 229 9.68 10.52 4.62
C THR A 229 10.78 10.30 3.60
N ILE A 230 11.40 11.37 3.12
CA ILE A 230 12.55 11.32 2.21
C ILE A 230 13.69 12.08 2.88
N TYR A 231 14.79 11.39 3.18
CA TYR A 231 16.01 12.01 3.68
C TYR A 231 16.83 12.54 2.52
N ARG A 232 17.28 13.79 2.62
CA ARG A 232 18.12 14.42 1.61
C ARG A 232 19.50 14.71 2.19
N THR A 233 20.52 14.16 1.58
CA THR A 233 21.91 14.41 1.92
C THR A 233 22.55 15.23 0.79
N VAL A 234 23.08 16.39 1.13
CA VAL A 234 23.86 17.22 0.21
C VAL A 234 25.32 16.85 0.39
N HIS A 235 25.94 16.36 -0.68
CA HIS A 235 27.38 16.09 -0.73
C HIS A 235 28.09 17.25 -1.40
N ASP A 236 29.31 17.53 -0.94
CA ASP A 236 30.19 18.55 -1.52
C ASP A 236 29.53 19.96 -1.47
N TYR A 237 28.83 20.23 -0.36
CA TYR A 237 28.03 21.46 -0.18
C TYR A 237 28.88 22.73 -0.40
N GLY A 238 28.37 23.65 -1.22
CA GLY A 238 29.04 24.91 -1.54
C GLY A 238 30.18 24.77 -2.56
N THR A 239 30.38 23.59 -3.17
CA THR A 239 31.37 23.37 -4.23
C THR A 239 30.70 23.27 -5.62
N PRO A 240 31.46 23.43 -6.73
CA PRO A 240 30.94 23.16 -8.08
C PRO A 240 30.44 21.73 -8.32
N TYR A 241 30.74 20.79 -7.41
CA TYR A 241 30.36 19.38 -7.48
C TYR A 241 29.20 19.02 -6.55
N GLU A 242 28.54 20.03 -5.95
CA GLU A 242 27.41 19.83 -5.04
C GLU A 242 26.35 18.93 -5.68
N ARG A 243 25.98 17.86 -4.97
CA ARG A 243 24.91 16.95 -5.40
C ARG A 243 24.00 16.58 -4.25
N ILE A 244 22.72 16.36 -4.57
CA ILE A 244 21.71 15.93 -3.61
C ILE A 244 21.38 14.46 -3.83
N VAL A 245 21.55 13.65 -2.79
CA VAL A 245 21.13 12.24 -2.76
C VAL A 245 19.87 12.14 -1.90
N SER A 246 18.81 11.57 -2.47
CA SER A 246 17.56 11.30 -1.75
C SER A 246 17.47 9.83 -1.38
N THR A 247 17.24 9.55 -0.10
CA THR A 247 17.07 8.18 0.42
C THR A 247 15.66 8.04 1.02
N PRO A 248 14.85 7.05 0.59
CA PRO A 248 13.55 6.79 1.19
C PRO A 248 13.68 6.48 2.68
N GLY A 249 12.84 7.10 3.50
CA GLY A 249 12.66 6.82 4.92
C GLY A 249 11.44 5.93 5.17
N GLY A 250 10.64 6.27 6.18
CA GLY A 250 9.45 5.50 6.53
C GLY A 250 8.31 5.68 5.53
N LYS A 251 7.82 4.57 4.95
CA LYS A 251 6.65 4.52 4.05
C LYS A 251 5.45 3.89 4.75
N PHE A 252 4.35 4.63 4.82
CA PHE A 252 3.11 4.22 5.49
C PHE A 252 1.89 4.44 4.61
N PHE A 253 0.89 3.61 4.83
CA PHE A 253 -0.41 3.65 4.17
C PHE A 253 -1.52 3.74 5.20
N HIS A 254 -2.52 4.58 4.95
CA HIS A 254 -3.72 4.61 5.75
C HIS A 254 -4.71 3.55 5.27
N MET A 255 -5.20 2.73 6.19
CA MET A 255 -6.12 1.63 5.91
C MET A 255 -7.47 1.90 6.57
N ASN A 256 -8.53 1.67 5.82
CA ASN A 256 -9.90 1.58 6.30
C ASN A 256 -10.38 0.13 6.19
N TRP A 257 -10.50 -0.54 7.34
CA TRP A 257 -10.76 -1.99 7.43
C TRP A 257 -12.22 -2.38 7.21
N GLY A 258 -13.15 -1.43 7.21
CA GLY A 258 -14.58 -1.72 7.03
C GLY A 258 -15.21 -2.48 8.21
N TRP A 259 -14.74 -2.21 9.44
CA TRP A 259 -15.22 -2.84 10.67
C TRP A 259 -15.84 -1.84 11.65
N SER A 260 -16.24 -0.67 11.17
CA SER A 260 -16.84 0.35 12.04
C SER A 260 -18.31 0.07 12.33
N GLY A 261 -18.71 0.22 13.59
CA GLY A 261 -20.10 0.15 14.02
C GLY A 261 -20.94 1.37 13.68
N ILE A 262 -22.18 1.34 14.15
CA ILE A 262 -23.06 2.52 14.16
C ILE A 262 -22.80 3.41 15.38
N GLY A 263 -23.35 4.63 15.35
CA GLY A 263 -23.38 5.52 16.51
C GLY A 263 -22.04 6.21 16.79
N ASN A 264 -21.75 6.44 18.07
CA ASN A 264 -20.41 6.84 18.55
C ASN A 264 -19.68 5.65 19.20
N GLU A 265 -20.26 4.46 19.16
CA GLU A 265 -19.76 3.31 19.89
C GLU A 265 -18.38 2.89 19.37
N ALA A 266 -17.51 2.55 20.30
CA ALA A 266 -16.18 2.04 20.02
C ALA A 266 -16.27 0.57 19.57
N ASP A 267 -16.88 0.33 18.41
CA ASP A 267 -16.47 -0.84 17.62
C ASP A 267 -14.99 -0.67 17.26
N ILE A 268 -14.31 -1.78 16.97
CA ILE A 268 -12.87 -1.82 16.74
C ILE A 268 -12.51 -1.02 15.47
N ASN A 269 -12.41 0.30 15.59
CA ASN A 269 -11.99 1.19 14.54
C ASN A 269 -10.46 1.17 14.45
N ASN A 270 -9.94 0.11 13.83
CA ASN A 270 -8.52 -0.07 13.58
C ASN A 270 -8.02 0.71 12.36
N ASN A 271 -8.82 1.65 11.85
CA ASN A 271 -8.40 2.47 10.75
C ASN A 271 -7.19 3.31 11.18
N GLY A 272 -6.18 3.38 10.33
CA GLY A 272 -4.95 4.03 10.73
C GLY A 272 -3.79 3.77 9.79
N TRP A 273 -2.61 4.22 10.22
CA TRP A 273 -1.38 4.17 9.44
C TRP A 273 -0.59 2.89 9.69
N PHE A 274 -0.37 2.10 8.64
CA PHE A 274 0.39 0.86 8.66
C PHE A 274 1.65 1.00 7.82
N ARG A 275 2.73 0.31 8.22
CA ARG A 275 3.97 0.29 7.43
C ARG A 275 3.74 -0.50 6.14
N TYR A 276 4.35 -0.09 5.03
CA TYR A 276 4.10 -0.67 3.70
C TYR A 276 4.29 -2.21 3.58
N ASP A 277 5.05 -2.80 4.49
CA ASP A 277 5.41 -4.21 4.56
C ASP A 277 4.82 -4.93 5.79
N ASN A 278 4.12 -4.23 6.69
CA ASN A 278 3.50 -4.83 7.88
C ASN A 278 2.09 -4.27 8.13
N PHE A 279 1.08 -5.14 7.96
CA PHE A 279 -0.34 -4.83 8.13
C PHE A 279 -0.95 -5.52 9.37
N GLU A 280 -0.12 -5.79 10.38
CA GLU A 280 -0.59 -6.36 11.64
C GLU A 280 -1.53 -5.40 12.37
N ILE A 281 -2.73 -5.90 12.68
CA ILE A 281 -3.76 -5.22 13.44
C ILE A 281 -3.67 -5.71 14.87
N ARG A 282 -3.23 -4.83 15.77
CA ARG A 282 -3.09 -5.16 17.19
C ARG A 282 -4.46 -5.35 17.83
N GLU A 283 -4.53 -6.26 18.80
CA GLU A 283 -5.72 -6.49 19.64
C GLU A 283 -6.93 -7.05 18.90
N VAL A 284 -6.75 -7.48 17.65
CA VAL A 284 -7.73 -8.29 16.91
C VAL A 284 -7.09 -9.61 16.56
N PHE A 285 -7.64 -10.70 17.10
CA PHE A 285 -7.02 -12.02 17.01
C PHE A 285 -7.66 -12.87 15.91
N GLY A 286 -6.81 -13.56 15.14
CA GLY A 286 -7.22 -14.62 14.22
C GLY A 286 -7.54 -15.93 14.95
N ASN A 287 -7.96 -16.92 14.18
CA ASN A 287 -8.27 -18.27 14.70
C ASN A 287 -7.05 -19.00 15.27
N ASP A 288 -5.84 -18.53 14.99
CA ASP A 288 -4.59 -19.04 15.53
C ASP A 288 -4.18 -18.37 16.86
N GLY A 289 -4.98 -17.42 17.36
CA GLY A 289 -4.72 -16.68 18.60
C GLY A 289 -3.69 -15.55 18.46
N ASN A 290 -3.20 -15.27 17.24
CA ASN A 290 -2.27 -14.17 16.97
C ASN A 290 -3.02 -12.95 16.43
N ASN A 291 -2.37 -11.78 16.49
CA ASN A 291 -2.88 -10.57 15.85
C ASN A 291 -3.11 -10.80 14.34
N LEU A 292 -4.25 -10.34 13.83
CA LEU A 292 -4.57 -10.43 12.41
C LEU A 292 -3.54 -9.68 11.59
N ASN A 293 -3.05 -10.33 10.55
CA ASN A 293 -2.10 -9.76 9.60
C ASN A 293 -2.31 -10.40 8.24
N PHE A 294 -2.95 -9.67 7.32
CA PHE A 294 -3.32 -10.15 5.98
C PHE A 294 -2.14 -10.13 4.99
N GLN A 295 -1.02 -10.74 5.40
CA GLN A 295 0.26 -10.69 4.69
C GLN A 295 0.34 -11.60 3.45
N TYR A 296 -0.53 -12.62 3.34
CA TYR A 296 -0.46 -13.60 2.27
C TYR A 296 -1.43 -13.30 1.12
N LYS A 297 -1.04 -13.69 -0.10
CA LYS A 297 -1.87 -13.59 -1.31
C LYS A 297 -2.53 -12.22 -1.49
N LYS A 298 -1.75 -11.15 -1.22
CA LYS A 298 -2.24 -9.78 -1.30
C LYS A 298 -2.50 -9.37 -2.74
N GLN A 299 -3.69 -8.84 -2.98
CA GLN A 299 -4.14 -8.31 -4.26
C GLN A 299 -4.68 -6.90 -4.08
N MET A 300 -4.71 -6.14 -5.17
CA MET A 300 -5.24 -4.79 -5.18
C MET A 300 -6.02 -4.48 -6.45
N ILE A 301 -7.09 -3.71 -6.30
CA ILE A 301 -7.89 -3.19 -7.40
C ILE A 301 -7.57 -1.70 -7.55
N ILE A 302 -6.95 -1.38 -8.67
CA ILE A 302 -6.46 -0.04 -9.01
C ILE A 302 -7.25 0.56 -10.17
N GLY A 303 -6.98 1.83 -10.49
CA GLY A 303 -7.56 2.50 -11.64
C GLY A 303 -9.05 2.78 -11.49
N ILE A 304 -9.57 2.76 -10.26
CA ILE A 304 -10.97 3.04 -9.93
C ILE A 304 -11.20 4.53 -10.05
N LYS A 305 -12.05 4.91 -11.01
CA LYS A 305 -12.61 6.25 -11.22
C LYS A 305 -13.87 6.15 -12.09
N PRO A 306 -14.84 7.06 -11.95
CA PRO A 306 -15.98 7.17 -12.86
C PRO A 306 -15.54 7.19 -14.33
#